data_AF-A0A354M170-F1
#
_entry.id   AF-A0A354M170-F1
#
_cell.length_a   1.000
_cell.length_b   1.000
_cell.length_c   1.000
_cell.angle_alpha   90.00
_cell.angle_beta   90.00
_cell.angle_gamma   90.00
#
_symmetry.space_group_name_H-M   'P 1'
#
loop_
_entity.id
_entity.type
_entity.pdbx_description
1 polymer ?
#
loop_
_entity_poly.entity_id
_entity_poly.type
_entity_poly.pdbx_seq_one_letter_code
_entity_poly.pdbx_strand_id
1 'polypeptide(L)'
;MIRKLSIRNYALIDALDIDFYSGFSVVTGETGAGKSIILGALSLLLGQRADSKAVKSGATKAVIEGFFDISAYSLRSFFEYNDLEYDPENCILRREMQASGKSRAFINDTPVSLAQLKELGDQLVDIHSQHQNLLLGDGRFQMKVIDVLAHNDQILSDYHKEYKKYKLLIKDLERLKIENENNRQEEDYIRFQLEQLQ
;
A
#
# COMPACT_ATOMS: atom_id res chain seq x y z
N MET A 1 8.95 6.69 10.98
CA MET A 1 10.37 6.36 11.15
C MET A 1 10.54 4.99 11.79
N ILE A 2 11.42 4.14 11.26
CA ILE A 2 11.78 2.86 11.89
C ILE A 2 12.62 3.11 13.16
N ARG A 3 12.25 2.47 14.27
CA ARG A 3 12.95 2.50 15.56
C ARG A 3 13.73 1.22 15.82
N LYS A 4 13.19 0.07 15.41
CA LYS A 4 13.82 -1.24 15.62
C LYS A 4 13.51 -2.21 14.49
N LEU A 5 14.48 -3.06 14.15
CA LEU A 5 14.32 -4.20 13.24
C LEU A 5 14.81 -5.47 13.94
N SER A 6 13.94 -6.47 14.05
CA SER A 6 14.24 -7.80 14.56
C SER A 6 14.13 -8.81 13.43
N ILE A 7 15.15 -9.65 13.28
CA ILE A 7 15.23 -10.70 12.27
C ILE A 7 15.58 -12.02 12.95
N ARG A 8 14.80 -13.06 12.66
CA ARG A 8 15.02 -14.43 13.13
C ARG A 8 14.99 -15.41 11.96
N ASN A 9 15.99 -16.30 11.90
CA ASN A 9 16.11 -17.41 10.95
C ASN A 9 15.96 -17.03 9.46
N TYR A 10 16.50 -15.88 9.06
CA TYR A 10 16.41 -15.37 7.68
C TYR A 10 17.78 -15.41 6.98
N ALA A 11 17.84 -16.06 5.82
CA ALA A 11 19.08 -16.28 5.08
C ALA A 11 20.20 -16.87 5.98
N LEU A 12 21.25 -16.11 6.28
CA LEU A 12 22.36 -16.52 7.15
C LEU A 12 22.15 -16.13 8.63
N ILE A 13 21.16 -15.28 8.93
CA ILE A 13 20.90 -14.70 10.25
C ILE A 13 20.10 -15.68 11.10
N ASP A 14 20.64 -16.08 12.26
CA ASP A 14 19.88 -16.75 13.33
C ASP A 14 19.01 -15.75 14.08
N ALA A 15 19.66 -14.70 14.59
CA ALA A 15 19.06 -13.67 15.40
C ALA A 15 19.80 -12.36 15.18
N LEU A 16 19.09 -11.30 14.83
CA LEU A 16 19.60 -9.94 14.74
C LEU A 16 18.56 -8.97 15.26
N ASP A 17 18.98 -8.04 16.10
CA ASP A 17 18.19 -6.90 16.59
C ASP A 17 19.00 -5.63 16.31
N ILE A 18 18.38 -4.67 15.62
CA ILE A 18 18.99 -3.38 15.28
C ILE A 18 18.07 -2.28 15.81
N ASP A 19 18.61 -1.40 16.63
CA ASP A 19 17.95 -0.16 17.03
C ASP A 19 18.42 0.98 16.11
N PHE A 20 17.47 1.75 15.58
CA PHE A 20 17.68 2.88 14.69
C PHE A 20 17.46 4.19 15.43
N TYR A 21 18.34 5.15 15.18
CA TYR A 21 18.26 6.49 15.74
C TYR A 21 17.89 7.51 14.66
N SER A 22 17.28 8.61 15.08
CA SER A 22 16.88 9.70 14.20
C SER A 22 18.04 10.27 13.41
N GLY A 23 17.80 10.59 12.14
CA GLY A 23 18.79 11.19 11.25
C GLY A 23 19.49 10.14 10.39
N PHE A 24 20.81 10.07 10.49
CA PHE A 24 21.63 9.29 9.56
C PHE A 24 22.27 8.08 10.25
N SER A 25 21.90 6.89 9.77
CA SER A 25 22.47 5.61 10.21
C SER A 25 23.33 5.01 9.10
N VAL A 26 24.56 4.61 9.44
CA VAL A 26 25.48 3.95 8.49
C VAL A 26 25.70 2.52 8.91
N VAL A 27 25.45 1.58 8.00
CA VAL A 27 25.76 0.17 8.19
C VAL A 27 27.02 -0.17 7.40
N THR A 28 28.09 -0.55 8.09
CA THR A 28 29.37 -0.96 7.50
C THR A 28 29.64 -2.45 7.76
N GLY A 29 30.52 -3.05 6.99
CA GLY A 29 30.95 -4.43 7.18
C GLY A 29 32.07 -4.81 6.21
N GLU A 30 32.62 -6.01 6.39
CA GLU A 30 33.71 -6.55 5.55
C GLU A 30 33.22 -6.94 4.15
N THR A 31 32.02 -7.52 4.07
CA THR A 31 31.39 -7.93 2.81
C THR A 31 30.03 -7.26 2.63
N GLY A 32 29.65 -6.99 1.37
CA GLY A 32 28.34 -6.44 1.03
C GLY A 32 27.15 -7.37 1.34
N ALA A 33 27.40 -8.62 1.69
CA ALA A 33 26.37 -9.63 1.94
C ALA A 33 25.48 -9.26 3.14
N GLY A 34 26.05 -8.80 4.26
CA GLY A 34 25.27 -8.42 5.45
C GLY A 34 24.30 -7.28 5.18
N LYS A 35 24.77 -6.24 4.47
CA LYS A 35 23.92 -5.11 4.06
C LYS A 35 22.78 -5.57 3.15
N SER A 36 23.07 -6.41 2.16
CA SER A 36 22.06 -6.93 1.23
C SER A 36 21.03 -7.81 1.92
N ILE A 37 21.44 -8.60 2.92
CA ILE A 37 20.50 -9.42 3.73
C ILE A 37 19.57 -8.50 4.55
N ILE A 38 20.09 -7.47 5.21
CA ILE A 38 19.26 -6.52 5.97
C ILE A 38 18.27 -5.80 5.04
N LEU A 39 18.72 -5.32 3.88
CA LEU A 39 17.83 -4.69 2.89
C LEU A 39 16.79 -5.65 2.33
N GLY A 40 17.15 -6.92 2.12
CA GLY A 40 16.23 -7.98 1.72
C GLY A 40 15.15 -8.22 2.77
N ALA A 41 15.54 -8.32 4.05
CA ALA A 41 14.59 -8.47 5.16
C ALA A 41 13.64 -7.28 5.26
N LEU A 42 14.16 -6.05 5.16
CA LEU A 42 13.35 -4.84 5.18
C LEU A 42 12.37 -4.80 3.99
N SER A 43 12.82 -5.18 2.78
CA SER A 43 11.95 -5.27 1.61
C SER A 43 10.79 -6.25 1.82
N LEU A 44 11.05 -7.40 2.43
CA LEU A 44 10.03 -8.40 2.76
C LEU A 44 9.04 -7.91 3.81
N LEU A 45 9.53 -7.18 4.81
CA LEU A 45 8.72 -6.55 5.84
C LEU A 45 7.74 -5.53 5.25
N LEU A 46 8.14 -4.83 4.18
CA LEU A 46 7.34 -3.85 3.46
C LEU A 46 6.44 -4.48 2.38
N GLY A 47 6.26 -5.80 2.42
CA GLY A 47 5.29 -6.49 1.56
C GLY A 47 5.80 -6.88 0.17
N GLN A 48 7.11 -6.82 -0.08
CA GLN A 48 7.67 -7.43 -1.29
C GLN A 48 7.51 -8.96 -1.27
N ARG A 49 7.45 -9.56 -2.47
CA ARG A 49 7.34 -11.01 -2.60
C ARG A 49 8.60 -11.69 -2.10
N ALA A 50 8.38 -12.80 -1.41
CA ALA A 50 9.45 -13.58 -0.84
C ALA A 50 9.87 -14.71 -1.77
N ASP A 51 11.18 -14.91 -1.92
CA ASP A 51 11.72 -16.11 -2.52
C ASP A 51 11.69 -17.25 -1.49
N SER A 52 11.46 -18.48 -1.93
CA SER A 52 11.39 -19.67 -1.06
C SER A 52 12.71 -19.95 -0.33
N LYS A 53 13.82 -19.38 -0.81
CA LYS A 53 15.16 -19.42 -0.18
C LYS A 53 15.37 -18.43 0.97
N ALA A 54 14.35 -17.66 1.36
CA ALA A 54 14.46 -16.69 2.45
C ALA A 54 14.60 -17.34 3.83
N VAL A 55 14.03 -18.53 4.05
CA VAL A 55 14.10 -19.22 5.34
C VAL A 55 15.46 -19.91 5.46
N LYS A 56 16.15 -19.70 6.60
CA LYS A 56 17.44 -20.34 6.88
C LYS A 56 17.30 -21.87 6.83
N SER A 57 18.30 -22.53 6.25
CA SER A 57 18.35 -24.00 6.20
C SER A 57 18.26 -24.60 7.60
N GLY A 58 17.39 -25.60 7.77
CA GLY A 58 17.14 -26.24 9.07
C GLY A 58 16.12 -25.53 9.96
N ALA A 59 15.72 -24.30 9.63
CA ALA A 59 14.65 -23.60 10.36
C ALA A 59 13.27 -23.91 9.75
N THR A 60 12.25 -23.98 10.60
CA THR A 60 10.85 -24.19 10.16
C THR A 60 10.17 -22.89 9.74
N LYS A 61 10.60 -21.77 10.31
CA LYS A 61 10.10 -20.42 9.99
C LYS A 61 11.15 -19.33 10.16
N ALA A 62 11.02 -18.27 9.35
CA ALA A 62 11.68 -16.99 9.50
C ALA A 62 10.68 -15.92 9.94
N VAL A 63 11.12 -14.99 10.79
CA VAL A 63 10.30 -13.89 11.31
C VAL A 63 11.08 -12.60 11.18
N ILE A 64 10.44 -11.58 10.59
CA ILE A 64 10.98 -10.23 10.47
C ILE A 64 9.96 -9.28 11.08
N GLU A 65 10.39 -8.47 12.03
CA GLU A 65 9.56 -7.50 12.74
C GLU A 65 10.20 -6.12 12.69
N GLY A 66 9.42 -5.09 12.37
CA GLY A 66 9.87 -3.70 12.44
C GLY A 66 8.93 -2.87 13.27
N PHE A 67 9.53 -2.01 14.10
CA PHE A 67 8.83 -1.08 14.99
C PHE A 67 8.96 0.31 14.41
N PHE A 68 7.85 1.01 14.26
CA PHE A 68 7.76 2.30 13.60
C PHE A 68 7.06 3.31 14.50
N ASP A 69 7.65 4.51 14.54
CA ASP A 69 6.96 5.73 14.93
C ASP A 69 6.27 6.31 13.70
N ILE A 70 4.96 6.32 13.70
CA ILE A 70 4.13 6.85 12.61
C ILE A 70 3.37 8.13 13.02
N SER A 71 3.72 8.75 14.14
CA SER A 71 3.08 9.97 14.66
C SER A 71 3.14 11.15 13.70
N ALA A 72 4.22 11.26 12.91
CA ALA A 72 4.41 12.30 11.92
C ALA A 72 3.62 12.07 10.60
N TYR A 73 2.89 10.95 10.49
CA TYR A 73 2.21 10.55 9.26
C TYR A 73 0.69 10.60 9.44
N SER A 74 -0.02 11.06 8.41
CA SER A 74 -1.50 11.12 8.39
C SER A 74 -2.13 9.76 8.04
N LEU A 75 -1.79 8.71 8.80
CA LEU A 75 -2.17 7.32 8.48
C LEU A 75 -3.45 6.83 9.16
N ARG A 76 -4.04 7.60 10.07
CA ARG A 76 -5.22 7.15 10.84
C ARG A 76 -6.34 6.56 9.96
N SER A 77 -6.66 7.21 8.85
CA SER A 77 -7.71 6.75 7.93
C SER A 77 -7.42 5.38 7.32
N PHE A 78 -6.14 5.04 7.09
CA PHE A 78 -5.77 3.70 6.61
C PHE A 78 -6.08 2.63 7.67
N PHE A 79 -5.76 2.90 8.94
CA PHE A 79 -6.01 1.95 10.02
C PHE A 79 -7.52 1.79 10.27
N GLU A 80 -8.27 2.89 10.33
CA GLU A 80 -9.72 2.86 10.49
C GLU A 80 -10.43 2.12 9.34
N TYR A 81 -10.02 2.36 8.09
CA TYR A 81 -10.61 1.70 6.92
C TYR A 81 -10.35 0.18 6.91
N ASN A 82 -9.23 -0.27 7.47
CA ASN A 82 -8.84 -1.68 7.48
C ASN A 82 -9.16 -2.38 8.81
N ASP A 83 -9.92 -1.75 9.71
CA ASP A 83 -10.25 -2.25 11.05
C ASP A 83 -9.01 -2.65 11.87
N LEU A 84 -7.95 -1.84 11.78
CA LEU A 84 -6.68 -2.04 12.49
C LEU A 84 -6.56 -1.10 13.69
N GLU A 85 -5.95 -1.58 14.78
CA GLU A 85 -5.61 -0.73 15.92
C GLU A 85 -4.58 0.33 15.52
N TYR A 86 -4.88 1.60 15.79
CA TYR A 86 -3.99 2.72 15.49
C TYR A 86 -3.24 3.15 16.75
N ASP A 87 -1.99 2.70 16.87
CA ASP A 87 -1.00 3.25 17.81
C ASP A 87 0.08 4.00 17.00
N PRO A 88 0.09 5.35 17.03
CA PRO A 88 1.05 6.13 16.26
C PRO A 88 2.49 6.02 16.76
N GLU A 89 2.73 5.68 18.03
CA GLU A 89 4.09 5.62 18.58
C GLU A 89 4.68 4.22 18.51
N ASN A 90 3.83 3.19 18.43
CA ASN A 90 4.23 1.78 18.44
C ASN A 90 3.57 0.97 17.31
N CYS A 91 3.73 1.43 16.07
CA CYS A 91 3.28 0.64 14.91
C CYS A 91 4.23 -0.53 14.66
N ILE A 92 3.73 -1.76 14.69
CA ILE A 92 4.50 -2.98 14.49
C ILE A 92 4.08 -3.63 13.17
N LEU A 93 5.05 -3.80 12.28
CA LEU A 93 4.91 -4.66 11.11
C LEU A 93 5.59 -6.00 11.41
N ARG A 94 4.94 -7.11 11.05
CA ARG A 94 5.54 -8.44 11.12
C ARG A 94 5.30 -9.23 9.85
N ARG A 95 6.37 -9.83 9.33
CA ARG A 95 6.35 -10.79 8.24
C ARG A 95 6.85 -12.14 8.74
N GLU A 96 6.02 -13.17 8.61
CA GLU A 96 6.42 -14.56 8.87
C GLU A 96 6.50 -15.34 7.56
N MET A 97 7.50 -16.20 7.45
CA MET A 97 7.69 -17.12 6.34
C MET A 97 7.96 -18.52 6.84
N GLN A 98 7.23 -19.50 6.32
CA GLN A 98 7.45 -20.91 6.61
C GLN A 98 8.36 -21.52 5.55
N ALA A 99 9.14 -22.54 5.94
CA ALA A 99 9.94 -23.33 5.01
C ALA A 99 9.09 -24.01 3.92
N SER A 100 7.79 -24.19 4.17
CA SER A 100 6.80 -24.69 3.20
C SER A 100 6.44 -23.68 2.10
N GLY A 101 6.93 -22.45 2.17
CA GLY A 101 6.61 -21.35 1.24
C GLY A 101 5.38 -20.52 1.63
N LYS A 102 4.63 -20.92 2.67
CA LYS A 102 3.53 -20.09 3.20
C LYS A 102 4.09 -18.84 3.87
N SER A 103 3.45 -17.69 3.65
CA SER A 103 3.82 -16.43 4.31
C SER A 103 2.60 -15.76 4.92
N ARG A 104 2.81 -15.10 6.06
CA ARG A 104 1.80 -14.35 6.81
C ARG A 104 2.32 -12.95 7.08
N ALA A 105 1.40 -11.99 7.13
CA ALA A 105 1.67 -10.60 7.44
C ALA A 105 0.79 -10.17 8.61
N PHE A 106 1.32 -9.30 9.45
CA PHE A 106 0.60 -8.71 10.57
C PHE A 106 0.93 -7.22 10.68
N ILE A 107 -0.07 -6.45 11.11
CA ILE A 107 0.05 -5.05 11.54
C ILE A 107 -0.54 -4.99 12.94
N ASN A 108 0.23 -4.54 13.94
CA ASN A 108 -0.21 -4.46 15.34
C ASN A 108 -0.89 -5.76 15.81
N ASP A 109 -0.19 -6.88 15.60
CA ASP A 109 -0.64 -8.26 15.88
C ASP A 109 -1.92 -8.73 15.16
N THR A 110 -2.54 -7.89 14.33
CA THR A 110 -3.69 -8.26 13.51
C THR A 110 -3.22 -8.85 12.17
N PRO A 111 -3.70 -10.03 11.76
CA PRO A 111 -3.35 -10.62 10.46
C PRO A 111 -3.87 -9.75 9.31
N VAL A 112 -3.03 -9.46 8.32
CA VAL A 112 -3.39 -8.65 7.16
C VAL A 112 -3.00 -9.32 5.84
N SER A 113 -3.61 -8.86 4.75
CA SER A 113 -3.19 -9.23 3.41
C SER A 113 -1.82 -8.64 3.05
N LEU A 114 -1.14 -9.25 2.09
CA LEU A 114 0.12 -8.70 1.57
C LEU A 114 -0.07 -7.34 0.91
N ALA A 115 -1.24 -7.10 0.31
CA ALA A 115 -1.56 -5.83 -0.32
C ALA A 115 -1.65 -4.70 0.71
N GLN A 116 -2.34 -4.93 1.83
CA GLN A 116 -2.43 -3.97 2.94
C GLN A 116 -1.06 -3.69 3.56
N LEU A 117 -0.25 -4.75 3.78
CA LEU A 117 1.11 -4.57 4.29
C LEU A 117 1.96 -3.72 3.35
N LYS A 118 1.85 -3.96 2.04
CA LYS A 118 2.58 -3.19 1.03
C LYS A 118 2.13 -1.74 0.96
N GLU A 119 0.82 -1.50 0.97
CA GLU A 119 0.25 -0.14 0.93
C GLU A 119 0.73 0.71 2.11
N LEU A 120 0.83 0.12 3.31
CA LEU A 120 1.40 0.78 4.47
C LEU A 120 2.93 0.91 4.34
N GLY A 121 3.63 -0.16 3.96
CA GLY A 121 5.08 -0.21 3.83
C GLY A 121 5.63 0.85 2.87
N ASP A 122 5.00 1.03 1.71
CA ASP A 122 5.38 2.02 0.69
C ASP A 122 5.31 3.47 1.21
N GLN A 123 4.55 3.72 2.29
CA GLN A 123 4.47 5.05 2.94
C GLN A 123 5.48 5.23 4.07
N LEU A 124 6.05 4.14 4.59
CA LEU A 124 6.94 4.17 5.76
C LEU A 124 8.41 4.18 5.39
N VAL A 125 8.79 3.47 4.33
CA VAL A 125 10.20 3.27 3.94
C VAL A 125 10.32 3.27 2.42
N ASP A 126 11.21 4.11 1.91
CA ASP A 126 11.68 4.07 0.52
C ASP A 126 13.07 3.41 0.47
N ILE A 127 13.24 2.42 -0.42
CA ILE A 127 14.48 1.64 -0.53
C ILE A 127 15.14 1.91 -1.90
N HIS A 128 16.20 2.71 -1.93
CA HIS A 128 16.97 2.90 -3.16
C HIS A 128 18.07 1.84 -3.32
N SER A 129 17.96 1.04 -4.38
CA SER A 129 18.96 0.01 -4.74
C SER A 129 19.17 -0.07 -6.26
N GLN A 130 20.17 -0.85 -6.69
CA GLN A 130 20.70 -0.86 -8.06
C GLN A 130 19.70 -1.30 -9.15
N HIS A 131 18.51 -1.81 -8.80
CA HIS A 131 17.50 -2.32 -9.75
C HIS A 131 16.06 -1.84 -9.49
N GLN A 132 15.84 -0.73 -8.79
CA GLN A 132 14.48 -0.21 -8.55
C GLN A 132 14.10 0.94 -9.48
N ASN A 133 12.82 0.96 -9.89
CA ASN A 133 12.21 2.15 -10.47
C ASN A 133 12.13 3.22 -9.38
N LEU A 134 12.88 4.30 -9.57
CA LEU A 134 12.87 5.44 -8.66
C LEU A 134 11.47 6.04 -8.61
N LEU A 135 10.94 6.34 -7.41
CA LEU A 135 9.76 7.18 -7.21
C LEU A 135 9.88 8.51 -7.98
N LEU A 136 11.09 9.05 -8.08
CA LEU A 136 11.41 10.24 -8.88
C LEU A 136 11.12 10.08 -10.39
N GLY A 137 11.05 8.86 -10.91
CA GLY A 137 10.68 8.57 -12.30
C GLY A 137 9.17 8.42 -12.52
N ASP A 138 8.36 8.34 -11.47
CA ASP A 138 6.91 8.26 -11.58
C ASP A 138 6.31 9.64 -11.82
N GLY A 139 5.63 9.82 -12.96
CA GLY A 139 4.98 11.08 -13.32
C GLY A 139 3.93 11.54 -12.31
N ARG A 140 3.29 10.61 -11.59
CA ARG A 140 2.34 10.98 -10.52
C ARG A 140 3.05 11.59 -9.32
N PHE A 141 4.17 10.98 -8.90
CA PHE A 141 4.99 11.51 -7.83
C PHE A 141 5.57 12.88 -8.21
N GLN A 142 6.09 13.02 -9.42
CA GLN A 142 6.58 14.30 -9.94
C GLN A 142 5.51 15.39 -9.91
N MET A 143 4.28 15.10 -10.37
CA MET A 143 3.18 16.06 -10.32
C MET A 143 2.85 16.46 -8.88
N LYS A 144 2.77 15.48 -7.97
CA LYS A 144 2.54 15.74 -6.54
C LYS A 144 3.60 16.66 -5.94
N VAL A 145 4.87 16.47 -6.30
CA VAL A 145 5.97 17.36 -5.85
C VAL A 145 5.76 18.78 -6.36
N ILE A 146 5.41 18.95 -7.64
CA ILE A 146 5.13 20.26 -8.23
C ILE A 146 3.96 20.93 -7.52
N ASP A 147 2.88 20.18 -7.28
CA ASP A 147 1.68 20.71 -6.61
C ASP A 147 1.97 21.18 -5.18
N VAL A 148 2.77 20.43 -4.44
CA VAL A 148 3.21 20.81 -3.10
C VAL A 148 4.09 22.06 -3.14
N LEU A 149 5.05 22.13 -4.07
CA LEU A 149 5.94 23.30 -4.22
C LEU A 149 5.19 24.55 -4.70
N ALA A 150 4.14 24.38 -5.49
CA ALA A 150 3.29 25.47 -5.96
C ALA A 150 2.19 25.85 -4.96
N HIS A 151 2.06 25.13 -3.83
CA HIS A 151 0.98 25.29 -2.85
C HIS A 151 -0.43 25.15 -3.47
N ASN A 152 -0.59 24.21 -4.40
CA ASN A 152 -1.83 23.99 -5.14
C ASN A 152 -2.91 23.25 -4.34
N ASP A 153 -2.72 22.98 -3.05
CA ASP A 153 -3.60 22.13 -2.24
C ASP A 153 -5.09 22.53 -2.35
N GLN A 154 -5.39 23.82 -2.29
CA GLN A 154 -6.76 24.33 -2.40
C GLN A 154 -7.33 24.16 -3.81
N ILE A 155 -6.55 24.51 -4.84
CA ILE A 155 -6.95 24.40 -6.25
C ILE A 155 -7.22 22.94 -6.62
N LEU A 156 -6.35 22.04 -6.17
CA LEU A 156 -6.50 20.59 -6.34
C LEU A 156 -7.75 20.05 -5.64
N SER A 157 -8.01 20.49 -4.42
CA SER A 157 -9.21 20.10 -3.67
C SER A 157 -10.49 20.52 -4.41
N ASP A 158 -10.54 21.77 -4.86
CA ASP A 158 -11.69 22.31 -5.59
C ASP A 158 -11.88 21.61 -6.95
N TYR A 159 -10.78 21.35 -7.67
CA TYR A 159 -10.80 20.56 -8.89
C TYR A 159 -11.36 19.16 -8.66
N HIS A 160 -10.88 18.43 -7.64
CA HIS A 160 -11.36 17.08 -7.35
C HIS A 160 -12.85 17.05 -7.00
N LYS A 161 -13.35 18.06 -6.29
CA LYS A 161 -14.76 18.19 -5.93
C LYS A 161 -15.63 18.35 -7.18
N GLU A 162 -15.28 19.28 -8.07
CA GLU A 162 -16.03 19.51 -9.30
C GLU A 162 -15.89 18.34 -10.29
N TYR A 163 -14.71 17.72 -10.37
CA TYR A 163 -14.48 16.54 -11.20
C TYR A 163 -15.35 15.36 -10.75
N LYS A 164 -15.46 15.12 -9.44
CA LYS A 164 -16.33 14.08 -8.89
C LYS A 164 -17.79 14.34 -9.23
N LYS A 165 -18.25 15.58 -9.11
CA LYS A 165 -19.61 16.00 -9.50
C LYS A 165 -19.85 15.80 -11.00
N TYR A 166 -18.92 16.21 -11.85
CA TYR A 166 -18.98 16.00 -13.30
C TYR A 166 -19.11 14.52 -13.66
N LYS A 167 -18.31 13.65 -13.03
CA LYS A 167 -18.38 12.20 -13.25
C LYS A 167 -19.72 11.59 -12.83
N LEU A 168 -20.32 12.07 -11.73
CA LEU A 168 -21.66 11.65 -11.32
C LEU A 168 -22.71 12.08 -12.35
N LEU A 169 -22.67 13.33 -12.80
CA LEU A 169 -23.59 13.85 -13.81
C LEU A 169 -23.50 13.12 -15.15
N ILE A 170 -22.30 12.70 -15.58
CA ILE A 170 -22.16 11.85 -16.79
C ILE A 170 -22.88 10.52 -16.61
N LYS A 171 -22.71 9.86 -15.45
CA LYS A 171 -23.39 8.58 -15.18
C LYS A 171 -24.91 8.74 -15.14
N ASP A 172 -25.40 9.82 -14.51
CA ASP A 172 -26.83 10.11 -14.47
C ASP A 172 -27.39 10.42 -15.87
N LEU A 173 -26.64 11.14 -16.71
CA LEU A 173 -27.00 11.40 -18.10
C LEU A 173 -27.12 10.11 -18.91
N GLU A 174 -26.15 9.20 -18.77
CA GLU A 174 -26.18 7.89 -19.44
C GLU A 174 -27.40 7.07 -19.00
N ARG A 175 -27.69 7.03 -17.68
CA ARG A 175 -28.90 6.37 -17.16
C ARG A 175 -30.18 6.95 -17.77
N LEU A 176 -30.33 8.28 -17.75
CA LEU A 176 -31.52 8.96 -18.26
C LEU A 176 -31.71 8.78 -19.77
N LYS A 177 -30.62 8.67 -20.53
CA LYS A 177 -30.69 8.35 -21.98
C LYS A 177 -31.25 6.96 -22.21
N ILE A 178 -30.77 5.96 -21.46
CA ILE A 178 -31.26 4.58 -21.55
C ILE A 178 -32.74 4.51 -21.13
N GLU A 179 -33.12 5.16 -20.03
CA GLU A 179 -34.52 5.22 -19.60
C GLU A 179 -35.43 5.88 -20.66
N ASN A 180 -34.99 6.98 -21.27
CA ASN A 180 -35.76 7.65 -22.33
C ASN A 180 -35.94 6.76 -23.57
N GLU A 181 -34.89 6.03 -23.96
CA GLU A 181 -34.97 5.10 -25.09
C GLU A 181 -35.94 3.94 -24.82
N ASN A 182 -35.92 3.38 -23.61
CA ASN A 182 -36.87 2.35 -23.19
C ASN A 182 -38.31 2.89 -23.16
N ASN A 183 -38.53 4.07 -22.58
CA ASN A 183 -39.85 4.68 -22.50
C ASN A 183 -40.43 4.98 -23.90
N ARG A 184 -39.59 5.37 -24.87
CA ARG A 184 -40.01 5.56 -26.27
C ARG A 184 -40.47 4.25 -26.91
N GLN A 185 -39.72 3.17 -26.72
CA GLN A 185 -40.10 1.85 -27.23
C GLN A 185 -41.42 1.36 -26.62
N GLU A 186 -41.60 1.61 -25.32
CA GLU A 186 -42.83 1.27 -24.60
C GLU A 186 -44.03 2.12 -25.08
N GLU A 187 -43.83 3.42 -25.32
CA GLU A 187 -44.83 4.32 -25.89
C GLU A 187 -45.26 3.86 -27.29
N ASP A 188 -44.31 3.56 -28.17
CA ASP A 188 -44.58 3.08 -29.53
C ASP A 188 -45.37 1.76 -29.50
N TYR A 189 -45.03 0.85 -28.59
CA TYR A 189 -45.74 -0.40 -28.40
C TYR A 189 -47.18 -0.21 -27.93
N ILE A 190 -47.40 0.63 -26.91
CA ILE A 190 -48.74 0.94 -26.38
C ILE A 190 -49.59 1.63 -27.45
N ARG A 191 -49.00 2.54 -28.22
CA ARG A 191 -49.69 3.24 -29.31
C ARG A 191 -50.13 2.26 -30.40
N PHE A 192 -49.26 1.34 -30.79
CA PHE A 192 -49.61 0.27 -31.72
C PHE A 192 -50.75 -0.60 -31.20
N GLN A 193 -50.75 -0.99 -29.93
CA GLN A 193 -51.85 -1.76 -29.33
C GLN A 193 -53.18 -1.00 -29.36
N LEU A 194 -53.16 0.31 -29.10
CA LEU A 194 -54.35 1.16 -29.15
C LEU A 194 -54.95 1.19 -30.56
N GLU A 195 -54.11 1.35 -31.59
CA GLU A 195 -54.54 1.33 -33.00
C GLU A 195 -55.17 0.00 -33.41
N GLN A 196 -54.74 -1.12 -32.86
CA GLN A 196 -55.35 -2.44 -33.14
C GLN A 196 -56.71 -2.65 -32.48
N LEU A 197 -57.05 -1.85 -31.46
CA LEU A 197 -58.32 -1.92 -30.74
C LEU A 197 -59.42 -1.01 -31.32
N GLN A 198 -59.06 -0.10 -32.23
CA GLN A 198 -59.97 0.81 -32.94
C GLN A 198 -60.31 0.28 -34.34
#